data_AF-A0A392UA68-F1
#
_entry.id   AF-A0A392UA68-F1
#
_cell.length_a   1.000
_cell.length_b   1.000
_cell.length_c   1.000
_cell.angle_alpha   90.00
_cell.angle_beta   90.00
_cell.angle_gamma   90.00
#
_symmetry.space_group_name_H-M   'P 1'
#
loop_
_entity.id
_entity.type
_entity.pdbx_description
1 polymer ?
#
loop_
_entity_poly.entity_id
_entity_poly.type
_entity_poly.pdbx_seq_one_letter_code
_entity_poly.pdbx_strand_id
1 'polypeptide(L)' 'MDVILGMNWLRYNKVHIDCLNRTMLFPEPTKDTNLETVTARQVKKMMNKEALVFMICASLITEEKPEAKKSPVVK' A
#
# COMPACT_ATOMS: atom_id res chain seq x y z
N MET A 1 -6.41 -12.26 6.46
CA MET A 1 -5.12 -12.11 5.76
C MET A 1 -4.27 -11.23 6.63
N ASP A 2 -3.16 -11.74 7.12
CA ASP A 2 -2.24 -10.99 7.96
C ASP A 2 -1.20 -10.30 7.08
N VAL A 3 -0.93 -9.02 7.36
CA VAL A 3 0.06 -8.23 6.63
C VAL A 3 1.36 -8.23 7.41
N ILE A 4 2.43 -8.71 6.79
CA ILE A 4 3.78 -8.72 7.38
C ILE A 4 4.57 -7.55 6.80
N LEU A 5 5.05 -6.65 7.68
CA LEU A 5 5.84 -5.49 7.29
C LEU A 5 7.33 -5.82 7.33
N GLY A 6 7.97 -5.82 6.16
CA GLY A 6 9.40 -6.12 6.04
C GLY A 6 10.32 -5.04 6.60
N MET A 7 11.61 -5.38 6.74
CA MET A 7 12.63 -4.50 7.32
C MET A 7 12.78 -3.13 6.63
N ASN A 8 12.54 -3.05 5.32
CA ASN A 8 12.59 -1.79 4.58
C ASN A 8 11.51 -0.82 5.08
N TRP A 9 10.29 -1.32 5.29
CA TRP A 9 9.18 -0.52 5.80
C TRP A 9 9.46 -0.05 7.23
N LEU A 10 9.96 -0.95 8.09
CA LEU A 10 10.30 -0.63 9.49
C LEU A 10 11.37 0.45 9.58
N ARG A 11 12.44 0.35 8.77
CA ARG A 11 13.52 1.35 8.70
C ARG A 11 12.99 2.71 8.24
N TYR A 12 12.19 2.73 7.17
CA TYR A 12 11.63 3.96 6.62
C TYR A 12 10.76 4.70 7.64
N ASN A 13 9.92 3.97 8.37
CA ASN A 13 9.04 4.52 9.41
C ASN A 13 9.74 4.73 10.76
N LYS A 14 11.08 4.61 10.80
CA LYS A 14 11.92 4.80 12.00
C LYS A 14 11.43 4.00 13.21
N VAL A 15 10.92 2.80 12.98
CA VAL A 15 10.46 1.94 14.06
C VAL A 15 11.65 1.36 14.80
N HIS A 16 11.66 1.46 16.13
CA HIS A 16 12.71 0.91 16.97
C HIS A 16 12.25 -0.42 17.58
N ILE A 17 13.03 -1.48 17.39
CA ILE A 17 12.77 -2.80 17.97
C ILE A 17 13.79 -3.03 19.09
N ASP A 18 13.29 -3.18 20.31
CA ASP A 18 14.09 -3.58 21.46
C ASP A 18 13.94 -5.08 21.68
N CYS A 19 14.95 -5.85 21.25
CA CYS A 19 14.95 -7.30 21.39
C CYS A 19 15.14 -7.77 22.83
N LEU A 20 15.77 -6.95 23.69
CA LEU A 20 16.00 -7.30 25.09
C LEU A 20 14.69 -7.27 25.87
N ASN A 21 13.95 -6.18 25.70
CA ASN A 21 12.67 -5.99 26.38
C ASN A 21 11.48 -6.54 25.58
N ARG A 22 11.71 -7.03 24.35
CA ARG A 22 10.69 -7.52 23.40
C ARG A 22 9.62 -6.48 23.10
N THR A 23 10.04 -5.21 22.97
CA THR A 23 9.15 -4.08 22.70
C THR A 23 9.43 -3.45 21.34
N MET A 24 8.46 -2.71 20.84
CA MET A 24 8.53 -1.98 19.57
C MET A 24 8.02 -0.57 19.79
N LEU A 25 8.84 0.42 19.47
CA LEU A 25 8.52 1.83 19.63
C LEU A 25 8.33 2.47 18.25
N PHE A 26 7.16 3.06 18.06
CA PHE A 26 6.88 3.89 16.89
C PHE A 26 7.23 5.34 17.24
N PRO A 27 7.92 6.08 16.35
CA PRO A 27 8.23 7.47 16.59
C PRO A 27 6.95 8.30 16.72
N GLU A 28 6.98 9.29 17.60
CA GLU A 28 5.85 10.21 17.77
C GLU A 28 5.68 11.04 16.48
N PRO A 29 4.44 11.26 15.99
CA PRO A 29 4.22 12.12 14.84
C PRO A 29 4.76 13.51 15.17
N THR A 30 5.71 14.00 14.36
CA THR A 30 6.26 15.34 14.51
C THR A 30 5.14 16.36 14.37
N LYS A 31 5.02 17.27 15.35
CA LYS A 31 4.00 18.34 15.36
C LYS A 31 4.07 19.27 14.13
N ASP A 32 5.18 19.22 13.38
CA ASP A 32 5.45 20.04 12.20
C ASP A 32 4.92 19.46 10.88
N THR A 33 4.45 18.22 10.89
CA THR A 33 3.62 17.73 9.78
C THR A 33 2.19 18.14 10.06
N ASN A 34 1.62 19.01 9.21
CA ASN A 34 0.18 19.22 9.09
C ASN A 34 -0.47 17.87 8.69
N LEU A 35 -0.51 16.92 9.62
CA LEU A 35 -1.06 15.60 9.43
C LEU A 35 -2.57 15.78 9.52
N GLU A 36 -3.20 16.07 8.39
CA GLU A 36 -4.64 15.89 8.25
C GLU A 36 -4.92 14.41 8.46
N THR A 37 -5.28 14.05 9.69
CA THR A 37 -5.60 12.68 10.04
C THR A 37 -6.95 12.33 9.43
N VAL A 38 -6.94 11.52 8.39
CA VAL A 38 -8.15 10.92 7.83
C VAL A 38 -8.41 9.59 8.51
N THR A 39 -9.65 9.36 8.94
CA THR A 39 -10.04 8.09 9.58
C THR A 39 -10.00 6.94 8.56
N ALA A 40 -9.76 5.71 9.02
CA ALA A 40 -9.80 4.52 8.16
C ALA A 40 -11.12 4.40 7.37
N ARG A 41 -12.24 4.87 7.94
CA ARG A 41 -13.54 4.91 7.26
C ARG A 41 -13.57 5.91 6.10
N GLN A 42 -12.98 7.09 6.27
CA GLN A 42 -12.86 8.09 5.21
C GLN A 42 -11.92 7.61 4.10
N VAL A 43 -10.78 7.02 4.47
CA VAL A 43 -9.85 6.38 3.52
C VAL A 43 -10.57 5.29 2.72
N LYS A 44 -11.30 4.39 3.39
CA LYS A 44 -12.10 3.34 2.71
C LYS A 44 -13.12 3.92 1.71
N LYS A 45 -13.77 5.04 2.07
CA LYS A 45 -14.72 5.73 1.20
C LYS A 45 -14.05 6.35 -0.03
N MET A 46 -12.83 6.88 0.11
CA MET A 46 -12.02 7.43 -0.99
C MET A 46 -11.49 6.30 -1.90
N MET A 47 -10.91 5.26 -1.31
CA MET A 47 -10.41 4.09 -2.03
C MET A 47 -11.50 3.41 -2.87
N ASN A 48 -12.74 3.32 -2.38
CA ASN A 48 -13.83 2.76 -3.18
C ASN A 48 -14.10 3.56 -4.46
N LYS A 49 -13.93 4.90 -4.43
CA LYS A 49 -14.10 5.73 -5.63
C LYS A 49 -12.93 5.57 -6.59
N GLU A 50 -11.71 5.56 -6.07
CA GLU A 50 -10.49 5.37 -6.88
C GLU A 50 -10.42 3.96 -7.49
N ALA A 51 -10.81 2.94 -6.74
CA ALA A 51 -10.89 1.56 -7.23
C ALA A 51 -11.90 1.41 -8.38
N LEU A 52 -13.01 2.16 -8.36
CA LEU A 52 -13.95 2.22 -9.48
C LEU A 52 -13.32 2.87 -10.71
N VAL A 53 -12.53 3.94 -10.54
CA VAL A 53 -11.81 4.58 -11.66
C VAL A 53 -10.78 3.62 -12.25
N PHE A 54 -9.99 2.93 -11.42
CA PHE A 54 -9.05 1.89 -11.88
C PHE A 54 -9.75 0.75 -12.62
N MET A 55 -10.91 0.31 -12.13
CA MET A 55 -11.70 -0.74 -12.76
C MET A 55 -12.23 -0.30 -14.13
N ILE A 56 -12.75 0.92 -14.25
CA ILE A 56 -13.19 1.50 -15.52
C ILE A 56 -12.02 1.61 -16.50
N CYS A 57 -10.88 2.14 -16.07
CA CYS A 57 -9.68 2.22 -16.90
C CYS A 57 -9.19 0.83 -17.35
N ALA A 58 -9.16 -0.16 -16.47
CA ALA A 58 -8.79 -1.53 -16.81
C ALA A 58 -9.75 -2.13 -17.85
N SER A 59 -11.06 -1.93 -17.69
CA SER A 59 -12.06 -2.38 -18.67
C SER A 59 -11.85 -1.74 -20.04
N LEU A 60 -11.56 -0.44 -20.09
CA LEU A 60 -11.28 0.27 -21.35
C LEU A 60 -9.98 -0.22 -22.01
N ILE A 61 -8.95 -0.53 -21.23
CA ILE A 61 -7.71 -1.14 -21.73
C ILE A 61 -7.95 -2.56 -22.26
N THR A 62 -8.91 -3.30 -21.70
CA THR A 62 -9.26 -4.65 -22.19
C THR A 62 -10.14 -4.67 -23.43
N GLU A 63 -10.84 -3.57 -23.76
CA GLU A 63 -11.56 -3.44 -25.04
C GLU A 63 -10.61 -3.15 -26.20
N GLU A 64 -9.47 -2.48 -25.96
CA GLU A 64 -8.33 -2.44 -26.86
C GLU A 64 -7.49 -3.73 -26.74
N LYS A 65 -8.00 -4.83 -27.27
CA LYS A 65 -7.31 -6.13 -27.28
C LYS A 65 -5.87 -6.00 -27.84
N PRO A 66 -4.80 -6.16 -27.04
CA PRO A 66 -3.50 -6.48 -27.59
C PRO A 66 -3.57 -7.97 -27.93
N GLU A 67 -3.28 -8.33 -29.18
CA GLU A 67 -3.07 -9.73 -29.53
C GLU A 67 -2.10 -10.37 -28.53
N ALA A 68 -2.54 -11.47 -27.92
CA ALA A 68 -1.79 -12.18 -26.90
C ALA A 68 -0.43 -12.62 -27.47
N LYS A 69 0.62 -11.83 -27.23
CA LYS A 69 1.99 -12.24 -27.50
C LYS A 69 2.29 -13.41 -26.56
N LYS A 70 2.43 -14.60 -27.16
CA LYS A 70 2.82 -15.84 -26.49
C LYS A 70 4.02 -15.56 -25.58
N SER A 71 3.84 -15.80 -24.28
CA SER A 71 4.93 -15.79 -23.31
C SER A 71 5.93 -16.90 -23.69
N PRO A 72 7.26 -16.63 -23.67
CA PRO A 72 8.23 -17.65 -24.00
C PRO A 72 8.21 -18.73 -22.91
N VAL A 73 7.97 -19.97 -23.32
CA VAL A 73 8.16 -21.14 -22.47
C VAL A 73 9.66 -21.29 -22.26
N VAL A 74 10.11 -21.07 -21.02
CA VAL A 74 11.48 -21.38 -20.62
C VAL A 74 11.57 -22.91 -20.52
N LYS A 75 12.37 -23.51 -21.39
CA LYS A 75 12.77 -24.93 -21.30
C LYS A 75 13.91 -25.09 -20.32
#